data_AF-A0A8T4TR73-F1
#
_entry.id   AF-A0A8T4TR73-F1
#
_cell.length_a   1.000
_cell.length_b   1.000
_cell.length_c   1.000
_cell.angle_alpha   90.00
_cell.angle_beta   90.00
_cell.angle_gamma   90.00
#
_symmetry.space_group_name_H-M   'P 1'
#
loop_
_entity.id
_entity.type
_entity.pdbx_description
1 polymer ?
#
loop_
_entity_poly.entity_id
_entity_poly.type
_entity_poly.pdbx_seq_one_letter_code
_entity_poly.pdbx_strand_id
1 'polypeptide(L)'
;MVAENFIKNSETYKFDGIPESFKYTGFEQLNCNYCWKHRLEYDSSQAGYGDRKDKMLAQVITHHIILVNVEQNQVSSAIVDNKWDEINQKEL
;
A
#
# COMPACT_ATOMS: atom_id res chain seq x y z
N MET A 1 13.45 0.16 3.31
CA MET A 1 13.08 -1.24 3.67
C MET A 1 12.30 -1.87 2.52
N VAL A 2 12.26 -3.21 2.37
CA VAL A 2 11.57 -3.89 1.24
C VAL A 2 10.10 -3.46 1.11
N ALA A 3 9.32 -3.46 2.21
CA ALA A 3 7.91 -3.06 2.16
C ALA A 3 7.71 -1.59 1.76
N GLU A 4 8.47 -0.67 2.35
CA GLU A 4 8.40 0.75 2.00
C GLU A 4 8.75 1.01 0.53
N ASN A 5 9.83 0.40 0.04
CA ASN A 5 10.27 0.55 -1.35
C ASN A 5 9.21 -0.02 -2.31
N PHE A 6 8.54 -1.12 -1.95
CA PHE A 6 7.46 -1.68 -2.73
C PHE A 6 6.28 -0.71 -2.82
N ILE A 7 5.80 -0.16 -1.69
CA ILE A 7 4.66 0.77 -1.67
C ILE A 7 4.97 2.07 -2.41
N LYS A 8 6.16 2.65 -2.21
CA LYS A 8 6.57 3.85 -2.98
C LYS A 8 6.64 3.60 -4.49
N ASN A 9 6.67 2.34 -4.91
CA ASN A 9 6.68 1.94 -6.31
C ASN A 9 5.36 1.37 -6.83
N SER A 10 4.34 1.27 -5.98
CA SER A 10 3.05 0.66 -6.32
C SER A 10 2.18 1.62 -7.15
N GLU A 11 1.18 1.08 -7.86
CA GLU A 11 0.35 1.89 -8.75
C GLU A 11 -0.50 2.89 -7.97
N THR A 12 -1.12 2.48 -6.86
CA THR A 12 -1.96 3.36 -6.05
C THR A 12 -1.17 4.56 -5.55
N TYR A 13 0.01 4.34 -4.97
CA TYR A 13 0.83 5.43 -4.43
C TYR A 13 1.42 6.31 -5.53
N LYS A 14 1.90 5.72 -6.64
CA LYS A 14 2.48 6.49 -7.75
C LYS A 14 1.47 7.38 -8.46
N PHE A 15 0.20 6.99 -8.47
CA PHE A 15 -0.83 7.75 -9.14
C PHE A 15 -1.04 9.12 -8.48
N ASP A 16 -1.21 9.14 -7.15
CA ASP A 16 -1.62 10.35 -6.43
C ASP A 16 -1.26 10.40 -4.94
N GLY A 17 -0.34 9.56 -4.48
CA GLY A 17 0.14 9.56 -3.09
C GLY A 17 0.91 10.83 -2.74
N ILE A 18 0.66 11.37 -1.55
CA ILE A 18 1.27 12.61 -1.03
C ILE A 18 2.55 12.24 -0.26
N PRO A 19 3.76 12.60 -0.75
CA PRO A 19 5.02 12.16 -0.15
C PRO A 19 5.19 12.53 1.32
N GLU A 20 4.75 13.73 1.72
CA GLU A 20 4.90 14.24 3.09
C GLU A 20 4.02 13.51 4.11
N SER A 21 2.98 12.81 3.65
CA SER A 21 2.04 12.06 4.51
C SER A 21 2.52 10.65 4.84
N PHE A 22 3.51 10.14 4.09
CA PHE A 22 3.94 8.74 4.17
C PHE A 22 4.56 8.41 5.53
N LYS A 23 4.01 7.41 6.21
CA LYS A 23 4.43 6.99 7.55
C LYS A 23 4.56 5.48 7.63
N TYR A 24 5.68 5.04 8.18
CA TYR A 24 5.85 3.67 8.63
C TYR A 24 5.35 3.55 10.07
N THR A 25 4.23 2.85 10.27
CA THR A 25 3.52 2.85 11.57
C THR A 25 3.82 1.64 12.43
N GLY A 26 4.40 0.58 11.87
CA GLY A 26 4.92 -0.53 12.67
C GLY A 26 5.09 -1.82 11.89
N PHE A 27 5.43 -2.88 12.62
CA PHE A 27 5.46 -4.24 12.12
C PHE A 27 5.14 -5.24 13.22
N GLU A 28 4.73 -6.43 12.80
CA GLU A 28 4.55 -7.61 13.63
C GLU A 28 5.20 -8.83 12.97
N GLN A 29 5.74 -9.74 13.77
CA GLN A 29 6.25 -11.02 13.27
C GLN A 29 5.08 -12.00 13.09
N LEU A 30 5.07 -12.72 11.97
CA LEU A 30 4.05 -13.74 11.68
C LEU A 30 4.50 -15.13 12.16
N ASN A 31 3.56 -16.07 12.20
CA ASN A 31 3.80 -17.46 12.61
C ASN A 31 4.54 -18.30 11.54
N CYS A 32 5.63 -17.77 10.98
CA CYS A 32 6.57 -18.50 10.13
C CYS A 32 7.98 -17.87 10.16
N ASN A 33 8.97 -18.63 9.71
CA ASN A 33 10.37 -18.18 9.69
C ASN A 33 10.56 -17.05 8.68
N TYR A 34 11.15 -15.94 9.14
CA TYR A 34 11.43 -14.76 8.31
C TYR A 34 10.18 -14.16 7.65
N CYS A 35 9.08 -14.13 8.41
CA CYS A 35 7.82 -13.56 7.99
C CYS A 35 7.45 -12.36 8.86
N TRP A 36 7.20 -11.21 8.23
CA TRP A 36 6.79 -9.99 8.91
C TRP A 36 5.60 -9.37 8.19
N LYS A 37 4.68 -8.80 8.96
CA LYS A 37 3.65 -7.90 8.45
C LYS A 37 4.00 -6.49 8.84
N HIS A 38 4.14 -5.64 7.84
CA HIS A 38 4.44 -4.22 7.98
C HIS A 38 3.17 -3.40 7.81
N ARG A 39 3.04 -2.34 8.60
CA ARG A 39 1.94 -1.39 8.52
C ARG A 39 2.47 -0.04 8.07
N LEU A 40 1.94 0.46 6.97
CA LEU A 40 2.28 1.76 6.38
C LEU A 40 1.00 2.58 6.22
N GLU A 41 1.15 3.89 6.24
CA GLU A 41 0.06 4.85 6.03
C GLU A 41 0.52 5.94 5.06
N TYR A 42 -0.38 6.43 4.22
CA TYR A 42 -0.20 7.66 3.44
C TYR A 42 -1.56 8.23 3.05
N ASP A 43 -1.57 9.49 2.63
CA ASP A 43 -2.73 10.14 2.04
C ASP A 43 -2.56 10.23 0.52
N SER A 44 -3.63 9.99 -0.23
CA SER A 44 -3.73 10.26 -1.67
C SER A 44 -4.58 11.49 -1.92
N SER A 45 -4.28 12.25 -2.98
CA SER A 45 -5.04 13.45 -3.35
C SER A 45 -6.40 13.15 -4.01
N GLN A 46 -6.65 11.90 -4.40
CA GLN A 46 -7.89 11.45 -4.99
C GLN A 46 -8.31 10.12 -4.36
N ALA A 47 -9.59 9.78 -4.48
CA ALA A 47 -10.11 8.50 -4.02
C ALA A 47 -9.75 7.35 -4.97
N GLY A 48 -9.72 6.14 -4.41
CA GLY A 48 -9.63 4.88 -5.16
C GLY A 48 -8.26 4.21 -5.08
N TYR A 49 -8.09 3.17 -5.90
CA TYR A 49 -6.94 2.27 -5.89
C TYR A 49 -6.44 2.01 -7.33
N GLY A 50 -5.16 1.66 -7.46
CA GLY A 50 -4.48 1.32 -8.72
C GLY A 50 -4.34 2.49 -9.71
N ASP A 51 -3.99 2.17 -10.96
CA ASP A 51 -4.03 3.14 -12.06
C ASP A 51 -5.48 3.50 -12.43
N ARG A 52 -5.75 4.81 -12.44
CA ARG A 52 -7.08 5.39 -12.63
C ARG A 52 -7.10 6.46 -13.74
N LYS A 53 -6.12 6.48 -14.65
CA LYS A 53 -5.97 7.54 -15.69
C LYS A 53 -7.23 7.80 -16.51
N ASP A 54 -8.05 6.77 -16.75
CA ASP A 54 -9.24 6.85 -17.60
C ASP A 54 -10.55 7.11 -16.83
N LYS A 55 -10.47 7.41 -15.52
CA LYS A 55 -11.65 7.61 -14.67
C LYS A 55 -11.83 9.09 -14.32
N MET A 56 -13.09 9.51 -14.19
CA MET A 56 -13.41 10.78 -13.54
C MET A 56 -13.27 10.60 -12.03
N LEU A 57 -12.38 11.35 -11.41
CA LEU A 57 -11.97 11.14 -10.01
C LEU A 57 -12.38 12.32 -9.14
N ALA A 58 -12.85 12.01 -7.93
CA ALA A 58 -13.12 13.02 -6.91
C ALA A 58 -11.80 13.52 -6.33
N GLN A 59 -11.61 14.84 -6.30
CA GLN A 59 -10.48 15.48 -5.63
C GLN A 59 -10.75 15.52 -4.12
N VAL A 60 -10.46 14.41 -3.45
CA VAL A 60 -10.64 14.25 -2.01
C VAL A 60 -9.39 13.59 -1.43
N ILE A 61 -8.84 14.21 -0.40
CA ILE A 61 -7.73 13.62 0.36
C ILE A 61 -8.24 12.33 0.99
N THR A 62 -7.66 11.21 0.60
CA THR A 62 -8.04 9.87 1.06
C THR A 62 -6.90 9.27 1.85
N HIS A 63 -7.14 8.97 3.12
CA HIS A 63 -6.17 8.29 3.96
C HIS A 63 -6.18 6.79 3.68
N HIS A 64 -5.00 6.22 3.43
CA HIS A 64 -4.79 4.81 3.14
C HIS A 64 -3.94 4.13 4.21
N ILE A 65 -4.36 2.93 4.59
CA ILE A 65 -3.59 2.01 5.43
C ILE A 65 -3.19 0.80 4.58
N ILE A 66 -1.91 0.45 4.59
CA ILE A 66 -1.38 -0.67 3.83
C ILE A 66 -0.74 -1.69 4.75
N LEU A 67 -1.15 -2.94 4.58
CA LEU A 67 -0.58 -4.10 5.23
C LEU A 67 0.27 -4.86 4.22
N VAL A 68 1.58 -4.92 4.45
CA VAL A 68 2.54 -5.59 3.57
C VAL A 68 3.15 -6.78 4.28
N ASN A 69 2.92 -7.98 3.77
CA ASN A 69 3.62 -9.17 4.24
C ASN A 69 4.94 -9.30 3.47
N VAL A 70 6.01 -9.50 4.21
CA VAL A 70 7.35 -9.79 3.70
C VAL A 70 7.78 -11.15 4.21
N GLU A 71 8.07 -12.05 3.28
CA GLU A 71 8.55 -13.41 3.52
C GLU A 71 9.89 -13.58 2.84
N GLN A 72 10.91 -14.04 3.58
CA GLN A 72 12.25 -14.27 3.03
C GLN A 72 12.80 -13.04 2.24
N ASN A 73 12.56 -11.84 2.76
CA ASN A 73 12.97 -10.57 2.16
C ASN A 73 12.28 -10.24 0.81
N GLN A 74 11.15 -10.87 0.51
CA GLN A 74 10.31 -10.59 -0.65
C GLN A 74 8.89 -10.23 -0.20
N VAL A 75 8.22 -9.32 -0.94
CA VAL A 75 6.82 -8.99 -0.66
C VAL A 75 5.93 -10.15 -1.13
N SER A 76 5.20 -10.78 -0.21
CA SER A 76 4.25 -11.86 -0.51
C SER A 76 2.80 -11.36 -0.61
N SER A 77 2.48 -10.24 0.03
CA SER A 77 1.15 -9.60 -0.01
C SER A 77 1.27 -8.10 0.26
N ALA A 78 0.41 -7.30 -0.39
CA ALA A 78 0.28 -5.88 -0.10
C ALA A 78 -1.20 -5.47 -0.26
N ILE A 79 -1.87 -5.22 0.86
CA ILE A 79 -3.30 -4.95 0.89
C ILE A 79 -3.55 -3.52 1.36
N VAL A 80 -4.23 -2.72 0.54
CA VAL A 80 -4.65 -1.34 0.86
C VAL A 80 -6.07 -1.36 1.40
N ASP A 81 -6.28 -0.69 2.54
CA ASP A 81 -7.56 -0.48 3.23
C ASP A 81 -8.37 -1.76 3.50
N ASN A 82 -7.72 -2.92 3.56
CA ASN A 82 -8.36 -4.24 3.58
C ASN A 82 -9.38 -4.46 2.44
N LYS A 83 -9.16 -3.81 1.29
CA LYS A 83 -10.07 -3.84 0.13
C LYS A 83 -9.38 -4.14 -1.18
N TRP A 84 -8.15 -3.66 -1.35
CA TRP A 84 -7.44 -3.72 -2.62
C TRP A 84 -6.16 -4.53 -2.48
N ASP A 85 -5.98 -5.50 -3.36
CA ASP A 85 -4.74 -6.24 -3.55
C ASP A 85 -3.83 -5.46 -4.51
N GLU A 86 -2.81 -4.83 -3.95
CA GLU A 86 -1.87 -3.98 -4.68
C GLU A 86 -0.93 -4.78 -5.60
N ILE A 87 -0.73 -6.08 -5.34
CA ILE A 87 0.09 -6.93 -6.21
C ILE A 87 -0.72 -7.32 -7.45
N ASN A 88 -1.96 -7.74 -7.25
CA ASN A 88 -2.82 -8.24 -8.32
C ASN A 88 -3.69 -7.16 -8.98
N GLN A 89 -3.66 -5.93 -8.46
CA GLN A 89 -4.44 -4.77 -8.94
C GLN A 89 -5.93 -5.10 -9.05
N LYS A 90 -6.51 -5.64 -7.97
CA LYS A 90 -7.93 -6.02 -7.89
C LYS A 90 -8.48 -5.88 -6.48
N GLU A 91 -9.81 -5.85 -6.37
CA GLU A 91 -10.48 -5.99 -5.08
C GLU A 91 -10.30 -7.41 -4.51
N LEU A 92 -10.32 -7.51 -3.18
CA LEU A 92 -10.23 -8.77 -2.42
C LEU A 92 -11.45 -9.68 -2.59
#